data_AF-A0A942J0Q8-F1
#
_entry.id   AF-A0A942J0Q8-F1
#
_cell.length_a   1.000
_cell.length_b   1.000
_cell.length_c   1.000
_cell.angle_alpha   90.00
_cell.angle_beta   90.00
_cell.angle_gamma   90.00
#
_symmetry.space_group_name_H-M   'P 1'
#
loop_
_entity.id
_entity.type
_entity.pdbx_description
1 polymer ?
#
loop_
_entity_poly.entity_id
_entity_poly.type
_entity_poly.pdbx_seq_one_letter_code
_entity_poly.pdbx_strand_id
1 'polypeptide(L)'
;MAERVCLFPCGGIKKTESTVARLATYIVNEELLPRQTMILCVPAFLRGVEEDLVMVEDYPTIVIDCHRENCGTNLLFRAGVTPAARIFIPDIAAATGLGYGSSRRELEPEAQQLAEAVAKRAAAVGRALLAVDYVFPRQKIKTRASLAQEDVPADPFAYVTVAEGIYRPAAMPHFLYRESE
;
A
#
# COMPACT_ATOMS: atom_id res chain seq x y z
N MET A 1 -18.83 7.57 -0.06
CA MET A 1 -18.29 6.21 0.05
C MET A 1 -17.48 5.91 -1.20
N ALA A 2 -16.28 5.33 -1.05
CA ALA A 2 -15.49 4.88 -2.19
C ALA A 2 -16.04 3.54 -2.70
N GLU A 3 -16.13 3.36 -4.02
CA GLU A 3 -16.62 2.10 -4.60
C GLU A 3 -15.56 0.99 -4.58
N ARG A 4 -14.28 1.38 -4.56
CA ARG A 4 -13.11 0.50 -4.58
C ARG A 4 -11.96 1.10 -3.80
N VAL A 5 -10.98 0.25 -3.46
CA VAL A 5 -9.71 0.64 -2.85
C VAL A 5 -8.56 0.32 -3.81
N CYS A 6 -7.65 1.27 -3.99
CA CYS A 6 -6.45 1.07 -4.78
C CYS A 6 -5.36 0.42 -3.90
N LEU A 7 -4.77 -0.67 -4.36
CA LEU A 7 -3.62 -1.32 -3.73
C LEU A 7 -2.37 -0.94 -4.52
N PHE A 8 -1.41 -0.32 -3.85
CA PHE A 8 -0.13 0.05 -4.43
C PHE A 8 1.00 -0.74 -3.76
N PRO A 9 1.36 -1.92 -4.30
CA PRO A 9 2.58 -2.62 -3.88
C PRO A 9 3.84 -1.90 -4.37
N CYS A 10 4.81 -1.74 -3.47
CA CYS A 10 6.16 -1.32 -3.87
C CYS A 10 6.75 -2.30 -4.90
N GLY A 11 7.27 -1.77 -6.01
CA GLY A 11 7.83 -2.57 -7.12
C GLY A 11 9.14 -3.32 -6.80
N GLY A 12 9.77 -3.00 -5.66
CA GLY A 12 10.96 -3.65 -5.05
C GLY A 12 11.91 -4.36 -6.03
N ILE A 13 12.73 -3.56 -6.70
CA ILE A 13 13.71 -4.03 -7.69
C ILE A 13 14.80 -4.84 -6.98
N LYS A 14 14.95 -6.12 -7.38
CA LYS A 14 16.01 -7.04 -6.93
C LYS A 14 15.98 -7.46 -5.45
N LYS A 15 14.81 -7.39 -4.80
CA LYS A 15 14.64 -7.70 -3.38
C LYS A 15 13.62 -8.83 -3.16
N THR A 16 13.76 -9.67 -2.13
CA THR A 16 12.88 -10.82 -1.86
C THR A 16 11.58 -10.38 -1.18
N GLU A 17 11.67 -9.37 -0.34
CA GLU A 17 10.58 -8.72 0.38
C GLU A 17 9.51 -8.15 -0.58
N SER A 18 9.89 -7.84 -1.82
CA SER A 18 8.95 -7.38 -2.85
C SER A 18 8.06 -8.49 -3.41
N THR A 19 8.48 -9.75 -3.29
CA THR A 19 7.62 -10.90 -3.61
C THR A 19 6.49 -11.00 -2.58
N VAL A 20 6.78 -10.79 -1.30
CA VAL A 20 5.77 -10.74 -0.23
C VAL A 20 4.75 -9.64 -0.49
N ALA A 21 5.20 -8.41 -0.81
CA ALA A 21 4.30 -7.29 -1.10
C ALA A 21 3.37 -7.56 -2.29
N ARG A 22 3.92 -8.10 -3.39
CA ARG A 22 3.15 -8.44 -4.60
C ARG A 22 2.16 -9.55 -4.34
N LEU A 23 2.58 -10.63 -3.68
CA LEU A 23 1.68 -11.72 -3.34
C LEU A 23 0.57 -11.27 -2.40
N ALA A 24 0.91 -10.53 -1.35
CA ALA A 24 -0.11 -10.00 -0.42
C ALA A 24 -1.15 -9.17 -1.17
N THR A 25 -0.73 -8.39 -2.16
CA THR A 25 -1.65 -7.62 -3.03
C THR A 25 -2.56 -8.54 -3.84
N TYR A 26 -2.03 -9.61 -4.44
CA TYR A 26 -2.85 -10.59 -5.17
C TYR A 26 -3.84 -11.31 -4.25
N ILE A 27 -3.41 -11.77 -3.07
CA ILE A 27 -4.30 -12.39 -2.07
C ILE A 27 -5.44 -11.44 -1.70
N VAL A 28 -5.15 -10.16 -1.45
CA VAL A 28 -6.21 -9.18 -1.17
C VAL A 28 -7.16 -9.05 -2.36
N ASN A 29 -6.62 -8.90 -3.57
CA ASN A 29 -7.41 -8.56 -4.75
C ASN A 29 -8.22 -9.73 -5.32
N GLU A 30 -7.71 -10.95 -5.20
CA GLU A 30 -8.29 -12.14 -5.80
C GLU A 30 -9.11 -12.96 -4.79
N GLU A 31 -8.71 -12.97 -3.52
CA GLU A 31 -9.31 -13.83 -2.49
C GLU A 31 -10.10 -13.05 -1.43
N LEU A 32 -9.49 -12.02 -0.81
CA LEU A 32 -10.08 -11.39 0.37
C LEU A 32 -11.09 -10.27 0.07
N LEU A 33 -10.86 -9.51 -1.00
CA LEU A 33 -11.70 -8.37 -1.43
C LEU A 33 -11.92 -8.37 -2.95
N PRO A 34 -12.37 -9.49 -3.53
CA PRO A 34 -12.55 -9.58 -4.97
C PRO A 34 -13.53 -8.51 -5.47
N ARG A 35 -13.16 -7.84 -6.57
CA ARG A 35 -13.93 -6.78 -7.24
C ARG A 35 -14.12 -5.49 -6.43
N GLN A 36 -13.59 -5.43 -5.20
CA GLN A 36 -13.62 -4.25 -4.32
C GLN A 36 -12.26 -3.54 -4.28
N THR A 37 -11.23 -4.15 -4.84
CA THR A 37 -9.90 -3.55 -4.97
C THR A 37 -9.45 -3.44 -6.42
N MET A 38 -8.47 -2.59 -6.65
CA MET A 38 -7.73 -2.45 -7.91
C MET A 38 -6.24 -2.46 -7.58
N ILE A 39 -5.40 -2.98 -8.48
CA ILE A 39 -3.96 -3.00 -8.29
C ILE A 39 -3.34 -1.91 -9.17
N LEU A 40 -2.61 -0.99 -8.57
CA LEU A 40 -1.87 0.04 -9.29
C LEU A 40 -0.59 -0.54 -9.91
N CYS A 41 -0.36 -0.20 -11.17
CA CYS A 41 0.83 -0.59 -11.91
C CYS A 41 1.89 0.52 -11.81
N VAL A 42 2.94 0.31 -11.02
CA VAL A 42 3.99 1.32 -10.79
C VAL A 42 4.58 1.90 -12.10
N PRO A 43 4.97 1.08 -13.10
CA PRO A 43 5.45 1.60 -14.38
C PRO A 43 4.42 2.43 -15.15
N ALA A 44 3.14 2.04 -15.12
CA ALA A 44 2.08 2.75 -15.82
C ALA A 44 1.79 4.11 -15.15
N PHE A 45 1.71 4.12 -13.82
CA PHE A 45 1.61 5.36 -13.03
C PHE A 45 2.77 6.32 -13.32
N LEU A 46 4.01 5.82 -13.31
CA LEU A 46 5.20 6.61 -13.65
C LEU A 46 5.17 7.19 -15.09
N ARG A 47 4.49 6.50 -16.00
CA ARG A 47 4.33 6.92 -17.40
C ARG A 47 3.13 7.83 -17.64
N GLY A 48 2.35 8.13 -16.59
CA GLY A 48 1.17 8.98 -16.73
C GLY A 48 0.01 8.29 -17.45
N VAL A 49 -0.09 6.96 -17.34
CA VAL A 49 -1.24 6.21 -17.89
C VAL A 49 -2.50 6.65 -17.15
N GLU A 50 -3.49 7.15 -17.89
CA GLU A 50 -4.71 7.79 -17.38
C GLU A 50 -5.41 6.95 -16.31
N GLU A 51 -5.56 5.64 -16.56
CA GLU A 51 -6.24 4.73 -15.65
C GLU A 51 -5.58 4.68 -14.26
N ASP A 52 -4.25 4.59 -14.19
CA ASP A 52 -3.51 4.56 -12.93
C ASP A 52 -3.50 5.92 -12.21
N LEU A 53 -3.53 7.03 -12.97
CA LEU A 53 -3.67 8.37 -12.39
C LEU A 53 -5.03 8.53 -11.71
N VAL A 54 -6.11 8.15 -12.39
CA VAL A 54 -7.48 8.19 -11.84
C VAL A 54 -7.60 7.33 -10.59
N MET A 55 -6.95 6.17 -10.54
CA MET A 55 -6.97 5.30 -9.35
C MET A 55 -6.52 6.03 -8.08
N VAL A 56 -5.43 6.80 -8.13
CA VAL A 56 -4.91 7.48 -6.91
C VAL A 56 -5.60 8.81 -6.61
N GLU A 57 -6.19 9.45 -7.63
CA GLU A 57 -6.94 10.69 -7.46
C GLU A 57 -8.32 10.46 -6.84
N ASP A 58 -9.04 9.45 -7.33
CA ASP A 58 -10.46 9.26 -7.02
C ASP A 58 -10.73 8.19 -5.95
N TYR A 59 -9.79 7.28 -5.71
CA TYR A 59 -9.98 6.15 -4.79
C TYR A 59 -8.94 6.15 -3.66
N PRO A 60 -9.34 5.72 -2.45
CA PRO A 60 -8.41 5.57 -1.35
C PRO A 60 -7.33 4.56 -1.72
N THR A 61 -6.08 4.98 -1.60
CA THR A 61 -4.91 4.14 -1.92
C THR A 61 -4.27 3.60 -0.65
N ILE A 62 -4.13 2.27 -0.57
CA ILE A 62 -3.28 1.60 0.42
C ILE A 62 -1.93 1.35 -0.23
N VAL A 63 -0.88 2.01 0.28
CA VAL A 63 0.49 1.73 -0.14
C VAL A 63 1.08 0.60 0.70
N ILE A 64 1.71 -0.39 0.05
CA ILE A 64 2.32 -1.55 0.70
C ILE A 64 3.83 -1.47 0.48
N ASP A 65 4.52 -0.94 1.50
CA ASP A 65 5.97 -0.73 1.48
C ASP A 65 6.69 -1.89 2.19
N CYS A 66 7.75 -2.38 1.56
CA CYS A 66 8.51 -3.55 2.02
C CYS A 66 9.93 -3.25 2.50
N HIS A 67 10.40 -2.00 2.38
CA HIS A 67 11.74 -1.59 2.79
C HIS A 67 11.76 -0.16 3.31
N ARG A 68 12.84 0.20 4.02
CA ARG A 68 13.05 1.54 4.61
C ARG A 68 13.09 2.67 3.59
N GLU A 69 13.43 2.39 2.34
CA GLU A 69 13.40 3.36 1.26
C GLU A 69 11.98 3.79 0.89
N ASN A 70 10.94 3.04 1.30
CA ASN A 70 9.52 3.41 1.16
C ASN A 70 9.15 3.85 -0.27
N CYS A 71 9.63 3.13 -1.29
CA CYS A 71 9.54 3.58 -2.68
C CYS A 71 8.09 3.86 -3.13
N GLY A 72 7.10 3.13 -2.61
CA GLY A 72 5.69 3.38 -2.92
C GLY A 72 5.21 4.71 -2.32
N THR A 73 5.46 4.91 -1.03
CA THR A 73 5.15 6.17 -0.32
C THR A 73 5.83 7.35 -1.00
N ASN A 74 7.11 7.23 -1.33
CA ASN A 74 7.90 8.29 -1.97
C ASN A 74 7.34 8.66 -3.34
N LEU A 75 6.84 7.68 -4.10
CA LEU A 75 6.27 7.92 -5.41
C LEU A 75 4.95 8.72 -5.32
N LEU A 76 4.06 8.36 -4.40
CA LEU A 76 2.83 9.11 -4.14
C LEU A 76 3.13 10.54 -3.68
N PHE A 77 4.10 10.69 -2.77
CA PHE A 77 4.53 12.01 -2.28
C PHE A 77 5.03 12.91 -3.42
N ARG A 78 5.89 12.37 -4.30
CA ARG A 78 6.41 13.11 -5.46
C ARG A 78 5.31 13.45 -6.48
N ALA A 79 4.27 12.62 -6.58
CA ALA A 79 3.07 12.92 -7.37
C ALA A 79 2.12 13.92 -6.68
N GLY A 80 2.42 14.33 -5.44
CA GLY A 80 1.61 15.28 -4.68
C GLY A 80 0.28 14.71 -4.18
N VAL A 81 0.19 13.37 -4.09
CA VAL A 81 -0.99 12.65 -3.59
C VAL A 81 -0.64 11.93 -2.30
N THR A 82 -1.60 11.90 -1.36
CA THR A 82 -1.43 11.26 -0.06
C THR A 82 -2.18 9.92 -0.07
N PRO A 83 -1.55 8.78 0.33
CA PRO A 83 -2.25 7.52 0.47
C PRO A 83 -3.28 7.59 1.60
N ALA A 84 -4.33 6.77 1.55
CA ALA A 84 -5.27 6.65 2.67
C ALA A 84 -4.65 5.90 3.86
N ALA A 85 -3.81 4.90 3.57
CA ALA A 85 -3.09 4.12 4.58
C ALA A 85 -1.78 3.57 4.01
N ARG A 86 -0.85 3.23 4.90
CA ARG A 86 0.37 2.48 4.59
C ARG A 86 0.40 1.18 5.39
N ILE A 87 0.69 0.10 4.68
CA ILE A 87 1.09 -1.18 5.26
C ILE A 87 2.60 -1.27 5.14
N PHE A 88 3.29 -1.43 6.27
CA PHE A 88 4.74 -1.53 6.31
C PHE A 88 5.16 -2.94 6.73
N ILE A 89 5.60 -3.73 5.75
CA ILE A 89 5.92 -5.15 5.95
C ILE A 89 7.00 -5.37 7.00
N PRO A 90 8.08 -4.55 7.10
CA PRO A 90 9.11 -4.79 8.10
C PRO A 90 8.64 -4.84 9.54
N ASP A 91 7.64 -4.03 9.90
CA ASP A 91 7.09 -4.07 11.25
C ASP A 91 6.23 -5.31 11.45
N ILE A 92 5.49 -5.75 10.42
CA ILE A 92 4.70 -6.98 10.48
C ILE A 92 5.63 -8.20 10.60
N ALA A 93 6.72 -8.24 9.83
CA ALA A 93 7.72 -9.30 9.91
C ALA A 93 8.38 -9.36 11.30
N ALA A 94 8.71 -8.19 11.87
CA ALA A 94 9.26 -8.10 13.22
C ALA A 94 8.26 -8.59 14.29
N ALA A 95 6.99 -8.24 14.13
CA ALA A 95 5.89 -8.63 15.02
C ALA A 95 5.65 -10.14 15.04
N THR A 96 5.60 -10.74 13.85
CA THR A 96 5.23 -12.16 13.69
C THR A 96 6.44 -13.08 13.77
N GLY A 97 7.66 -12.54 13.68
CA GLY A 97 8.89 -13.31 13.57
C GLY A 97 9.04 -14.06 12.24
N LEU A 98 8.29 -13.68 11.20
CA LEU A 98 8.30 -14.35 9.90
C LEU A 98 9.32 -13.71 8.95
N GLY A 99 10.10 -14.55 8.28
CA GLY A 99 11.05 -14.16 7.25
C GLY A 99 10.44 -13.85 5.88
N TYR A 100 11.23 -13.18 5.04
CA TYR A 100 10.86 -12.82 3.66
C TYR A 100 11.19 -13.91 2.63
N GLY A 101 11.77 -15.03 3.08
CA GLY A 101 12.38 -16.05 2.23
C GLY A 101 13.72 -15.60 1.62
N SER A 102 14.44 -16.56 1.05
CA SER A 102 15.77 -16.36 0.47
C SER A 102 15.75 -16.16 -1.05
N SER A 103 14.64 -16.52 -1.71
CA SER A 103 14.52 -16.52 -3.17
C SER A 103 13.45 -15.53 -3.67
N ARG A 104 13.73 -14.92 -4.83
CA ARG A 104 12.75 -14.12 -5.57
C ARG A 104 11.89 -14.96 -6.51
N ARG A 105 12.35 -16.18 -6.84
CA ARG A 105 11.73 -17.07 -7.83
C ARG A 105 10.85 -18.10 -7.16
N GLU A 106 11.27 -18.55 -5.99
CA GLU A 106 10.57 -19.54 -5.19
C GLU A 106 10.04 -18.86 -3.96
N LEU A 107 8.75 -19.03 -3.74
CA LEU A 107 8.12 -18.53 -2.54
C LEU A 107 8.15 -19.64 -1.49
N GLU A 108 8.99 -19.41 -0.48
CA GLU A 108 9.11 -20.33 0.64
C GLU A 108 7.88 -20.24 1.56
N PRO A 109 7.52 -21.33 2.28
CA PRO A 109 6.33 -21.35 3.14
C PRO A 109 6.28 -20.20 4.17
N GLU A 110 7.42 -19.80 4.72
CA GLU A 110 7.51 -18.70 5.67
C GLU A 110 7.19 -17.34 5.02
N ALA A 111 7.70 -17.09 3.80
CA ALA A 111 7.41 -15.89 3.04
C ALA A 111 5.94 -15.83 2.59
N GLN A 112 5.35 -16.99 2.29
CA GLN A 112 3.91 -17.13 2.03
C GLN A 112 3.08 -16.75 3.27
N GLN A 113 3.43 -17.27 4.45
CA GLN A 113 2.75 -16.91 5.70
C GLN A 113 2.85 -15.41 6.01
N LEU A 114 4.01 -14.79 5.75
CA LEU A 114 4.17 -13.35 5.90
C LEU A 114 3.27 -12.60 4.91
N ALA A 115 3.20 -13.04 3.65
CA ALA A 115 2.34 -12.43 2.64
C ALA A 115 0.85 -12.51 3.05
N GLU A 116 0.40 -13.64 3.61
CA GLU A 116 -0.95 -13.79 4.15
C GLU A 116 -1.21 -12.87 5.35
N ALA A 117 -0.24 -12.73 6.27
CA ALA A 117 -0.34 -11.82 7.41
C ALA A 117 -0.45 -10.34 6.98
N VAL A 118 0.31 -9.95 5.94
CA VAL A 118 0.23 -8.63 5.31
C VAL A 118 -1.13 -8.46 4.61
N ALA A 119 -1.57 -9.47 3.85
CA ALA A 119 -2.84 -9.43 3.12
C ALA A 119 -4.04 -9.27 4.06
N LYS A 120 -4.09 -10.02 5.16
CA LYS A 120 -5.16 -9.90 6.16
C LYS A 120 -5.27 -8.48 6.74
N ARG A 121 -4.12 -7.87 7.07
CA ARG A 121 -4.06 -6.47 7.55
C ARG A 121 -4.50 -5.48 6.48
N ALA A 122 -3.99 -5.62 5.25
CA ALA A 122 -4.37 -4.77 4.13
C ALA A 122 -5.88 -4.90 3.80
N ALA A 123 -6.44 -6.10 3.86
CA ALA A 123 -7.87 -6.34 3.63
C ALA A 123 -8.74 -5.75 4.76
N ALA A 124 -8.31 -5.85 6.01
CA ALA A 124 -9.00 -5.21 7.14
C ALA A 124 -9.05 -3.68 6.97
N VAL A 125 -7.93 -3.07 6.55
CA VAL A 125 -7.89 -1.64 6.19
C VAL A 125 -8.79 -1.36 4.98
N GLY A 126 -8.74 -2.19 3.93
CA GLY A 126 -9.59 -2.04 2.75
C GLY A 126 -11.08 -2.04 3.09
N ARG A 127 -11.53 -2.94 3.97
CA ARG A 127 -12.91 -2.96 4.48
C ARG A 127 -13.28 -1.67 5.22
N ALA A 128 -12.37 -1.16 6.06
CA ALA A 128 -12.60 0.09 6.78
C ALA A 128 -12.71 1.29 5.83
N LEU A 129 -11.93 1.31 4.75
CA LEU A 129 -11.97 2.37 3.73
C LEU A 129 -13.19 2.28 2.79
N LEU A 130 -13.79 1.09 2.66
CA LEU A 130 -15.02 0.86 1.91
C LEU A 130 -16.29 1.11 2.74
N ALA A 131 -16.15 1.29 4.06
CA ALA A 131 -17.27 1.53 4.94
C ALA A 131 -17.99 2.84 4.58
N VAL A 132 -19.31 2.88 4.84
CA VAL A 132 -20.19 4.00 4.46
C VAL A 132 -19.78 5.31 5.12
N ASP A 133 -19.24 5.24 6.34
CA ASP A 133 -18.79 6.36 7.17
C ASP A 133 -17.40 6.88 6.78
N TYR A 134 -16.66 6.18 5.91
CA TYR A 134 -15.40 6.67 5.37
C TYR A 134 -15.62 7.46 4.08
N VAL A 135 -15.11 8.69 4.06
CA VAL A 135 -15.17 9.59 2.90
C VAL A 135 -13.76 9.96 2.48
N PHE A 136 -13.27 9.35 1.41
CA PHE A 136 -11.97 9.70 0.85
C PHE A 136 -11.99 11.13 0.25
N PRO A 137 -11.10 12.04 0.67
CA PRO A 137 -10.96 13.32 0.01
C PRO A 137 -10.26 13.10 -1.32
N ARG A 138 -10.99 13.21 -2.43
CA ARG A 138 -10.39 13.10 -3.77
C ARG A 138 -9.28 14.14 -3.93
N GLN A 139 -8.23 13.74 -4.63
CA GLN A 139 -7.03 14.53 -4.81
C GLN A 139 -6.77 14.75 -6.29
N LYS A 140 -5.90 15.70 -6.61
CA LYS A 140 -5.35 15.86 -7.95
C LYS A 140 -3.84 15.72 -7.89
N ILE A 141 -3.30 14.98 -8.86
CA ILE A 141 -1.87 14.83 -9.02
C ILE A 141 -1.29 16.20 -9.33
N LYS A 142 -0.30 16.57 -8.52
CA LYS A 142 0.43 17.83 -8.67
C LYS A 142 1.74 17.48 -9.35
N THR A 143 1.67 17.15 -10.64
CA THR A 143 2.83 16.65 -11.38
C THR A 143 3.99 17.63 -11.25
N ARG A 144 5.05 17.23 -10.54
CA ARG A 144 6.36 17.86 -10.63
C ARG A 144 7.09 17.21 -11.80
N ALA A 145 7.71 18.02 -12.65
CA ALA A 145 8.28 17.60 -13.95
C ALA A 145 9.37 16.49 -13.88
N SER A 146 9.76 16.04 -12.69
CA SER A 146 10.67 14.92 -12.47
C SER A 146 10.29 14.17 -11.19
N LEU A 147 9.82 12.92 -11.32
CA LEU A 147 9.69 11.99 -10.20
C LEU A 147 11.06 11.39 -9.81
N ALA A 148 12.17 11.83 -10.40
CA ALA A 148 13.46 11.15 -10.34
C ALA A 148 14.48 11.74 -9.34
N GLN A 149 14.31 12.98 -8.84
CA GLN A 149 15.42 13.71 -8.21
C GLN A 149 15.04 14.67 -7.05
N GLU A 150 14.14 14.29 -6.15
CA GLU A 150 13.94 15.06 -4.90
C GLU A 150 14.18 14.20 -3.67
N ASP A 151 14.92 14.71 -2.69
CA ASP A 151 15.05 14.10 -1.36
C ASP A 151 13.66 14.04 -0.71
N VAL A 152 13.13 12.84 -0.52
CA VAL A 152 11.86 12.63 0.17
C VAL A 152 12.14 12.58 1.67
N PRO A 153 11.42 13.34 2.51
CA PRO A 153 11.54 13.23 3.96
C PRO A 153 11.34 11.77 4.43
N ALA A 154 12.00 11.38 5.53
CA ALA A 154 11.87 10.01 6.06
C ALA A 154 10.42 9.64 6.43
N ASP A 155 9.62 10.62 6.86
CA ASP A 155 8.18 10.50 7.04
C ASP A 155 7.46 11.65 6.30
N PRO A 156 7.16 11.48 5.00
CA PRO A 156 6.65 12.57 4.17
C PRO A 156 5.17 12.91 4.46
N PHE A 157 4.47 12.08 5.23
CA PHE A 157 3.02 12.21 5.45
C PHE A 157 2.63 12.33 6.93
N ALA A 158 3.61 12.43 7.84
CA ALA A 158 3.41 12.45 9.28
C ALA A 158 2.49 11.30 9.72
N TYR A 159 2.92 10.07 9.45
CA TYR A 159 2.11 8.89 9.70
C TYR A 159 1.79 8.72 11.20
N VAL A 160 0.52 8.43 11.49
CA VAL A 160 0.05 8.01 12.80
C VAL A 160 -0.13 6.50 12.78
N THR A 161 0.39 5.82 13.80
CA THR A 161 0.20 4.38 13.99
C THR A 161 -1.28 4.08 14.27
N VAL A 162 -1.86 3.17 13.50
CA VAL A 162 -3.22 2.66 13.71
C VAL A 162 -3.16 1.31 14.43
N ALA A 163 -2.28 0.44 13.95
CA ALA A 163 -1.97 -0.86 14.53
C ALA A 163 -0.56 -1.27 14.07
N GLU A 164 -0.09 -2.43 14.49
CA GLU A 164 1.24 -2.91 14.15
C GLU A 164 1.41 -3.10 12.63
N GLY A 165 2.36 -2.35 12.05
CA GLY A 165 2.58 -2.29 10.60
C GLY A 165 1.51 -1.56 9.80
N ILE A 166 0.55 -0.90 10.46
CA ILE A 166 -0.54 -0.14 9.82
C ILE A 166 -0.47 1.31 10.24
N TYR A 167 -0.39 2.18 9.23
CA TYR A 167 -0.18 3.61 9.40
C TYR A 167 -1.18 4.41 8.58
N ARG A 168 -1.58 5.57 9.10
CA ARG A 168 -2.45 6.53 8.41
C ARG A 168 -1.78 7.91 8.38
N PRO A 169 -1.69 8.60 7.23
CA PRO A 169 -1.25 9.99 7.21
C PRO A 169 -2.07 10.88 8.14
N ALA A 170 -1.43 11.78 8.89
CA ALA A 170 -2.15 12.66 9.82
C ALA A 170 -3.29 13.44 9.15
N ALA A 171 -3.09 13.87 7.90
CA ALA A 171 -4.03 14.64 7.09
C ALA A 171 -5.22 13.83 6.52
N MET A 172 -5.18 12.50 6.54
CA MET A 172 -6.25 11.66 5.99
C MET A 172 -7.40 11.46 6.99
N PRO A 173 -8.65 11.22 6.56
CA PRO A 173 -9.72 10.90 7.49
C PRO A 173 -9.41 9.65 8.33
N HIS A 174 -9.89 9.62 9.56
CA HIS A 174 -9.79 8.45 10.42
C HIS A 174 -10.66 7.31 9.89
N PHE A 175 -10.20 6.06 10.07
CA PHE A 175 -10.99 4.86 9.81
C PHE A 175 -10.88 3.90 11.00
N LEU A 176 -11.95 3.16 11.28
CA LEU A 176 -11.97 2.21 12.39
C LEU A 176 -11.35 0.89 11.96
N TYR A 177 -10.10 0.66 12.36
CA TYR A 177 -9.44 -0.63 12.16
C TYR A 177 -10.02 -1.68 13.13
N ARG A 178 -10.36 -2.84 12.59
CA ARG A 178 -10.71 -4.04 13.35
C ARG A 178 -9.94 -5.20 12.76
N GLU A 179 -9.09 -5.82 13.57
CA GLU A 179 -8.44 -7.07 13.18
C GLU A 179 -9.56 -8.12 13.03
N SER A 180 -9.82 -8.53 11.79
CA SER A 180 -10.80 -9.59 11.51
C SER A 180 -10.22 -10.93 11.95
N GLU A 181 -10.95 -11.64 12.81
CA GLU A 181 -10.66 -13.02 13.28
C GLU A 181 -10.40 -14.01 12.13
#